data_AF-A0A6A0AJ29-F1
#
_entry.id   AF-A0A6A0AJ29-F1
#
_cell.length_a   1.000
_cell.length_b   1.000
_cell.length_c   1.000
_cell.angle_alpha   90.00
_cell.angle_beta   90.00
_cell.angle_gamma   90.00
#
_symmetry.space_group_name_H-M   'P 1'
#
loop_
_entity.id
_entity.type
_entity.pdbx_description
1 polymer ?
#
loop_
_entity_poly.entity_id
_entity_poly.type
_entity_poly.pdbx_seq_one_letter_code
_entity_poly.pdbx_strand_id
1 'polypeptide(L)'
;MLRRLRELGIDKTDPAELSPEEVKRFARLDLDPDSITWRRVLDTNDRFLRVITVGQGKEEREQTRSTGFDIAVSSEIMAVLALSTDLKDMRERLGRMVVGNSKAGDPITADDLGVGGA
;
A
#
# COMPACT_ATOMS: atom_id res chain seq x y z
N MET A 1 8.69 -8.91 6.28
CA MET A 1 8.58 -8.46 7.68
C MET A 1 9.84 -7.76 8.21
N LEU A 2 11.03 -8.37 8.20
CA LEU A 2 12.27 -7.70 8.69
C LEU A 2 12.60 -6.37 8.00
N ARG A 3 12.13 -6.20 6.76
CA ARG A 3 12.32 -4.98 5.99
C ARG A 3 11.64 -3.76 6.63
N ARG A 4 10.39 -3.89 7.09
CA ARG A 4 9.67 -2.78 7.74
C ARG A 4 10.32 -2.35 9.04
N LEU A 5 10.82 -3.31 9.84
CA LEU A 5 11.56 -3.00 11.07
C LEU A 5 12.77 -2.10 10.78
N ARG A 6 13.54 -2.43 9.73
CA ARG A 6 14.66 -1.58 9.27
C ARG A 6 14.20 -0.21 8.77
N GLU A 7 13.11 -0.14 8.02
CA GLU A 7 12.54 1.13 7.53
C GLU A 7 12.02 2.03 8.66
N LEU A 8 11.58 1.43 9.79
CA LEU A 8 11.20 2.13 11.01
C LEU A 8 12.38 2.47 11.93
N GLY A 9 13.61 2.10 11.57
CA GLY A 9 14.81 2.30 12.40
C GLY A 9 14.88 1.39 13.63
N ILE A 10 14.23 0.22 13.58
CA ILE A 10 14.20 -0.76 14.66
C ILE A 10 15.14 -1.91 14.29
N ASP A 11 16.27 -2.02 15.02
CA ASP A 11 17.29 -3.05 14.77
C ASP A 11 16.96 -4.40 15.40
N LYS A 12 15.96 -4.45 16.29
CA LYS A 12 15.52 -5.65 16.99
C LYS A 12 14.79 -6.58 16.03
N THR A 13 15.15 -7.86 16.06
CA THR A 13 14.55 -8.89 15.19
C THR A 13 13.71 -9.90 15.94
N ASP A 14 13.92 -10.04 17.26
CA ASP A 14 13.08 -10.85 18.13
C ASP A 14 11.82 -10.06 18.54
N PRO A 15 10.61 -10.55 18.23
CA PRO A 15 9.37 -9.93 18.68
C PRO A 15 9.27 -9.73 20.20
N ALA A 16 9.92 -10.57 21.01
CA ALA A 16 9.89 -10.47 22.46
C ALA A 16 10.68 -9.25 23.00
N GLU A 17 11.60 -8.71 22.22
CA GLU A 17 12.43 -7.56 22.59
C GLU A 17 11.82 -6.21 22.18
N LEU A 18 10.74 -6.23 21.41
CA LEU A 18 10.04 -5.03 20.96
C LEU A 18 9.26 -4.38 22.11
N SER A 19 9.43 -3.07 22.25
CA SER A 19 8.61 -2.27 23.15
C SER A 19 7.15 -2.25 22.68
N PRO A 20 6.17 -1.98 23.55
CA PRO A 20 4.77 -1.85 23.16
C PRO A 20 4.55 -0.80 22.04
N GLU A 21 5.38 0.24 22.00
CA GLU A 21 5.34 1.28 20.98
C GLU A 21 5.90 0.78 19.63
N GLU A 22 7.03 0.07 19.66
CA GLU A 22 7.61 -0.57 18.47
C GLU A 22 6.65 -1.61 17.88
N VAL A 23 6.02 -2.44 18.72
CA VAL A 23 4.98 -3.40 18.31
C VAL A 23 3.81 -2.67 17.64
N LYS A 24 3.35 -1.55 18.21
CA LYS A 24 2.26 -0.78 17.63
C LYS A 24 2.63 -0.25 16.26
N ARG A 25 3.79 0.38 16.10
CA ARG A 25 4.27 0.94 14.81
C ARG A 25 4.51 -0.13 13.75
N PHE A 26 4.98 -1.31 14.16
CA PHE A 26 5.25 -2.41 13.26
C PHE A 26 3.96 -3.13 12.83
N ALA A 27 3.11 -3.54 13.78
CA ALA A 27 1.96 -4.40 13.52
C ALA A 27 0.68 -3.65 13.11
N ARG A 28 0.49 -2.43 13.61
CA ARG A 28 -0.62 -1.56 13.20
C ARG A 28 -0.08 -0.50 12.27
N LEU A 29 -0.25 -0.72 10.98
CA LEU A 29 0.18 0.23 9.95
C LEU A 29 -0.44 1.62 10.13
N ASP A 30 -1.64 1.69 10.72
CA ASP A 30 -2.38 2.95 10.99
C ASP A 30 -2.39 3.89 9.77
N LEU A 31 -2.69 3.30 8.61
CA LEU A 31 -2.77 3.98 7.32
C LEU A 31 -3.72 5.17 7.42
N ASP A 32 -3.24 6.35 7.05
CA ASP A 32 -4.07 7.53 6.90
C ASP A 32 -4.86 7.44 5.58
N PRO A 33 -6.20 7.34 5.62
CA PRO A 33 -7.04 7.23 4.42
C PRO A 33 -6.83 8.37 3.41
N ASP A 34 -6.51 9.56 3.88
CA ASP A 34 -6.32 10.75 3.02
C ASP A 34 -4.95 10.75 2.32
N SER A 35 -4.00 9.96 2.83
CA SER A 35 -2.68 9.79 2.23
C SER A 35 -2.63 8.71 1.14
N ILE A 36 -3.72 7.97 0.92
CA ILE A 36 -3.76 6.86 -0.05
C ILE A 36 -3.62 7.41 -1.47
N THR A 37 -2.44 7.21 -2.06
CA THR A 37 -2.14 7.56 -3.45
C THR A 37 -2.62 6.47 -4.41
N TRP A 38 -2.84 5.25 -3.91
CA TRP A 38 -3.20 4.10 -4.73
C TRP A 38 -4.64 4.20 -5.29
N ARG A 39 -4.74 4.34 -6.61
CA ARG A 39 -5.99 4.33 -7.37
C ARG A 39 -6.32 2.94 -7.91
N ARG A 40 -7.58 2.71 -8.26
CA ARG A 40 -8.01 1.46 -8.91
C ARG A 40 -7.77 1.56 -10.41
N VAL A 41 -7.90 0.44 -11.13
CA VAL A 41 -7.73 0.44 -12.59
C VAL A 41 -8.87 -0.28 -13.30
N LEU A 42 -9.15 0.17 -14.52
CA LEU A 42 -10.09 -0.45 -15.46
C LEU A 42 -9.51 -0.31 -16.87
N ASP A 43 -9.62 -1.34 -17.71
CA ASP A 43 -9.15 -1.30 -19.10
C ASP A 43 -10.24 -0.84 -20.07
N THR A 44 -10.83 0.32 -19.78
CA THR A 44 -11.90 0.93 -20.57
C THR A 44 -11.76 2.44 -20.55
N ASN A 45 -12.14 3.10 -21.65
CA ASN A 45 -12.23 4.54 -21.73
C ASN A 45 -13.48 5.06 -21.01
N ASP A 46 -13.43 5.21 -19.69
CA ASP A 46 -14.50 5.82 -18.89
C ASP A 46 -14.00 7.04 -18.10
N ARG A 47 -14.44 8.24 -18.51
CA ARG A 47 -14.05 9.49 -17.87
C ARG A 47 -14.77 9.74 -16.54
N PHE A 48 -15.94 9.14 -16.30
CA PHE A 48 -16.72 9.39 -15.09
C PHE A 48 -16.08 8.78 -13.85
N LEU A 49 -15.21 7.79 -14.02
CA LEU A 49 -14.48 7.15 -12.94
C LEU A 49 -13.21 7.91 -12.49
N ARG A 50 -12.90 9.06 -13.10
CA ARG A 50 -11.69 9.84 -12.76
C ARG A 50 -11.70 10.34 -11.31
N VAL A 51 -12.86 10.69 -10.79
CA VAL A 51 -13.09 11.07 -9.39
C VAL A 51 -14.41 10.48 -8.95
N ILE A 52 -14.39 9.66 -7.90
CA ILE A 52 -15.54 8.99 -7.32
C ILE A 52 -15.41 9.00 -5.80
N THR A 53 -16.54 8.82 -5.12
CA THR A 53 -16.57 8.58 -3.68
C THR A 53 -16.92 7.11 -3.44
N VAL A 54 -16.10 6.40 -2.68
CA VAL A 54 -16.32 4.99 -2.30
C VAL A 54 -16.67 4.87 -0.82
N GLY A 55 -17.16 3.71 -0.37
CA GLY A 55 -17.45 3.48 1.05
C GLY A 55 -18.78 4.07 1.53
N GLN A 56 -19.73 4.31 0.63
CA GLN A 56 -21.04 4.90 0.95
C GLN A 56 -22.07 3.88 1.49
N GLY A 57 -21.74 2.59 1.45
CA GLY A 57 -22.61 1.53 1.96
C GLY A 57 -22.66 1.54 3.49
N LYS A 58 -23.79 1.11 4.06
CA LYS A 58 -23.97 1.04 5.54
C LYS A 58 -22.96 0.10 6.22
N GLU A 59 -22.47 -0.91 5.51
CA GLU A 59 -21.51 -1.89 6.02
C GLU A 59 -20.07 -1.38 6.05
N GLU A 60 -19.78 -0.26 5.36
CA GLU A 60 -18.43 0.28 5.19
C GLU A 60 -17.95 1.13 6.38
N ARG A 61 -18.74 1.15 7.48
CA ARG A 61 -18.38 1.74 8.78
C ARG A 61 -17.88 3.18 8.67
N GLU A 62 -18.57 4.00 7.87
CA GLU A 62 -18.24 5.41 7.64
C GLU A 62 -16.85 5.66 7.05
N GLN A 63 -16.20 4.64 6.48
CA GLN A 63 -14.92 4.78 5.77
C GLN A 63 -15.12 5.27 4.33
N THR A 64 -15.82 6.39 4.20
CA THR A 64 -16.02 7.06 2.92
C THR A 64 -14.76 7.83 2.52
N ARG A 65 -14.34 7.72 1.26
CA ARG A 65 -13.20 8.50 0.73
C ARG A 65 -13.35 8.84 -0.75
N SER A 66 -12.72 9.95 -1.15
CA SER A 66 -12.56 10.32 -2.56
C SER A 66 -11.41 9.52 -3.19
N THR A 67 -11.61 9.02 -4.40
CA THR A 67 -10.61 8.24 -5.16
C THR A 67 -10.95 8.25 -6.64
N GLY A 68 -10.31 7.40 -7.44
CA GLY A 68 -10.61 7.25 -8.85
C GLY A 68 -10.08 5.96 -9.44
N PHE A 69 -10.42 5.75 -10.70
CA PHE A 69 -9.85 4.73 -11.55
C PHE A 69 -8.91 5.37 -12.58
N ASP A 70 -7.83 4.68 -12.89
CA ASP A 70 -6.97 4.96 -14.04
C ASP A 70 -7.11 3.87 -15.10
N ILE A 71 -6.61 4.12 -16.31
CA ILE A 71 -6.56 3.08 -17.34
C ILE A 71 -5.51 2.02 -16.95
N ALA A 72 -5.76 0.74 -17.20
CA ALA A 72 -4.88 -0.34 -16.74
C ALA A 72 -3.39 -0.14 -17.10
N VAL A 73 -3.11 0.37 -18.30
CA VAL A 73 -1.74 0.61 -18.78
C VAL A 73 -0.97 1.70 -18.01
N SER A 74 -1.66 2.61 -17.31
CA SER A 74 -1.01 3.63 -16.49
C SER A 74 -0.69 3.18 -15.07
N SER A 75 -0.99 1.91 -14.72
CA SER A 75 -0.66 1.35 -13.41
C SER A 75 0.85 1.27 -13.18
N GLU A 76 1.30 1.55 -11.95
CA GLU A 76 2.67 1.26 -11.52
C GLU A 76 2.99 -0.23 -11.69
N ILE A 77 2.00 -1.13 -11.52
CA ILE A 77 2.16 -2.57 -11.76
C ILE A 77 2.60 -2.83 -13.21
N MET A 78 2.06 -2.09 -14.18
CA MET A 78 2.44 -2.23 -15.59
C MET A 78 3.89 -1.75 -15.82
N ALA A 79 4.29 -0.67 -15.16
CA ALA A 79 5.68 -0.20 -15.21
C ALA A 79 6.64 -1.23 -14.57
N VAL A 80 6.26 -1.84 -13.45
CA VAL A 80 7.03 -2.93 -12.83
C VAL A 80 7.14 -4.11 -13.79
N LEU A 81 6.02 -4.58 -14.36
CA LEU A 81 6.01 -5.68 -15.31
C LEU A 81 6.92 -5.43 -16.52
N ALA A 82 6.90 -4.21 -17.07
CA ALA A 82 7.71 -3.84 -18.23
C ALA A 82 9.21 -3.68 -17.93
N LEU A 83 9.58 -3.36 -16.69
CA LEU A 83 10.96 -3.09 -16.28
C LEU A 83 11.61 -4.24 -15.50
N SER A 84 10.86 -5.29 -15.20
CA SER A 84 11.35 -6.47 -14.48
C SER A 84 12.17 -7.38 -15.38
N THR A 85 13.26 -7.92 -14.81
CA THR A 85 14.17 -8.83 -15.51
C THR A 85 13.88 -10.31 -15.25
N ASP A 86 13.27 -10.62 -14.11
CA ASP A 86 12.81 -11.94 -13.72
C ASP A 86 11.68 -11.85 -12.67
N LEU A 87 11.12 -13.00 -12.27
CA LEU A 87 10.04 -13.06 -11.29
C LEU A 87 10.45 -12.56 -9.89
N LYS A 88 11.72 -12.74 -9.51
CA LYS A 88 12.23 -12.31 -8.21
C LYS A 88 12.33 -10.79 -8.18
N ASP A 89 12.90 -10.18 -9.22
CA ASP A 89 12.97 -8.73 -9.39
C ASP A 89 11.56 -8.11 -9.42
N MET A 90 10.62 -8.72 -10.16
CA MET A 90 9.22 -8.30 -10.17
C MET A 90 8.59 -8.31 -8.78
N ARG A 91 8.73 -9.42 -8.04
CA ARG A 91 8.23 -9.53 -6.65
C ARG A 91 8.83 -8.48 -5.73
N GLU A 92 10.14 -8.22 -5.85
CA GLU A 92 10.82 -7.20 -5.04
C GLU A 92 10.36 -5.77 -5.39
N ARG A 93 10.05 -5.50 -6.66
CA ARG A 93 9.52 -4.21 -7.10
C ARG A 93 8.07 -4.01 -6.66
N LEU A 94 7.22 -5.03 -6.85
CA LEU A 94 5.84 -5.00 -6.36
C LEU A 94 5.80 -4.76 -4.85
N GLY A 95 6.62 -5.46 -4.07
CA GLY A 95 6.74 -5.25 -2.62
C GLY A 95 7.29 -3.88 -2.21
N ARG A 96 7.94 -3.13 -3.12
CA ARG A 96 8.47 -1.77 -2.86
C ARG A 96 7.46 -0.65 -3.12
N MET A 97 6.37 -0.93 -3.83
CA MET A 97 5.37 0.09 -4.18
C MET A 97 4.72 0.66 -2.91
N VAL A 98 4.70 1.99 -2.80
CA VAL A 98 4.10 2.71 -1.67
C VAL A 98 2.63 2.96 -1.97
N VAL A 99 1.74 2.55 -1.06
CA VAL A 99 0.28 2.69 -1.23
C VAL A 99 -0.29 3.92 -0.54
N GLY A 100 0.46 4.49 0.41
CA GLY A 100 0.09 5.63 1.24
C GLY A 100 1.03 5.74 2.45
N ASN A 101 0.65 6.55 3.43
CA ASN A 101 1.44 6.79 4.64
C ASN A 101 0.63 6.44 5.89
N SER A 102 1.31 6.10 6.98
CA SER A 102 0.68 6.04 8.30
C SER A 102 0.28 7.44 8.76
N LYS A 103 -0.56 7.54 9.79
CA LYS A 103 -0.85 8.82 10.46
C LYS A 103 0.38 9.48 11.09
N ALA A 104 1.48 8.73 11.28
CA ALA A 104 2.76 9.27 11.72
C ALA A 104 3.64 9.76 10.56
N GLY A 105 3.20 9.60 9.31
CA GLY A 105 3.93 9.97 8.10
C GLY A 105 4.89 8.90 7.57
N ASP A 106 4.95 7.72 8.20
CA ASP A 106 5.79 6.62 7.74
C ASP A 106 5.19 5.99 6.45
N PRO A 107 5.96 5.76 5.39
CA PRO A 107 5.44 5.12 4.19
C PRO A 107 4.95 3.69 4.46
N ILE A 108 3.89 3.29 3.77
CA ILE A 108 3.33 1.94 3.82
C ILE A 108 3.41 1.34 2.43
N THR A 109 4.07 0.18 2.33
CA THR A 109 4.32 -0.53 1.07
C THR A 109 3.37 -1.72 0.88
N ALA A 110 3.34 -2.29 -0.33
CA ALA A 110 2.60 -3.52 -0.60
C ALA A 110 3.12 -4.73 0.22
N ASP A 111 4.42 -4.79 0.52
CA ASP A 111 4.97 -5.83 1.40
C ASP A 111 4.51 -5.67 2.86
N ASP A 112 4.26 -4.45 3.31
CA ASP A 112 3.72 -4.19 4.66
C ASP A 112 2.27 -4.68 4.79
N LEU A 113 1.52 -4.64 3.70
CA LEU A 113 0.18 -5.24 3.59
C LEU A 113 0.21 -6.76 3.39
N GLY A 114 1.38 -7.35 3.16
CA GLY A 114 1.54 -8.80 2.94
C GLY A 114 1.07 -9.28 1.56
N VAL A 115 0.91 -8.38 0.57
CA VAL A 115 0.38 -8.72 -0.77
C VAL A 115 1.43 -8.77 -1.88
N GLY A 116 2.70 -8.47 -1.58
CA GLY A 116 3.75 -8.37 -2.61
C GLY A 116 4.12 -9.67 -3.33
N GLY A 117 3.65 -10.84 -2.87
CA GLY A 117 3.93 -12.13 -3.52
C GLY A 117 2.71 -13.04 -3.73
N ALA A 118 1.50 -12.51 -3.53
CA ALA A 118 0.23 -13.22 -3.75
C ALA A 118 -0.14 -13.30 -5.23
#